data_AF-A0A1H5D394-F1
#
_entry.id   AF-A0A1H5D394-F1
#
_cell.length_a   1.000
_cell.length_b   1.000
_cell.length_c   1.000
_cell.angle_alpha   90.00
_cell.angle_beta   90.00
_cell.angle_gamma   90.00
#
_symmetry.space_group_name_H-M   'P 1'
#
loop_
_entity.id
_entity.type
_entity.pdbx_description
1 polymer ?
#
loop_
_entity_poly.entity_id
_entity_poly.type
_entity_poly.pdbx_seq_one_letter_code
_entity_poly.pdbx_strand_id
1 'polypeptide(L)'
;MSGDVPSLGVARWVRRRWAQVRAGDDAGSAVVEFLGVALILLIPTVYLIITLSRVQAAAFAADGAARDAGRLIAQAESQEEGAAHAAYAVELAFADQGFEVDGEQALDVTCSGDPCLSPGSYIHLQVSTDVELPLVPEFLTEALATEVHVQGEAMAAVDDYRAGG
;
A
#
# COMPACT_ATOMS: atom_id res chain seq x y z
N MET A 1 17.07 -27.69 13.67
CA MET A 1 16.94 -26.87 14.88
C MET A 1 15.46 -26.53 15.03
N SER A 2 14.79 -27.17 15.99
CA SER A 2 13.35 -26.95 16.28
C SER A 2 13.18 -25.59 16.95
N GLY A 3 12.43 -24.70 16.31
CA GLY A 3 11.98 -23.45 16.93
C GLY A 3 10.70 -23.69 17.71
N ASP A 4 10.75 -23.53 19.02
CA ASP A 4 9.58 -23.49 19.89
C ASP A 4 8.75 -22.23 19.59
N VAL A 5 7.51 -22.42 19.14
CA VAL A 5 6.57 -21.33 18.85
C VAL A 5 5.95 -20.82 20.17
N PRO A 6 6.02 -19.52 20.52
CA PRO A 6 5.46 -18.98 21.77
C PRO A 6 3.92 -18.79 21.72
N SER A 7 3.20 -19.59 20.92
CA SER A 7 1.74 -19.50 20.71
C SER A 7 0.90 -19.98 21.90
N LEU A 8 1.54 -20.64 22.87
CA LEU A 8 0.85 -21.23 24.01
C LEU A 8 0.48 -20.22 25.10
N GLY A 9 1.15 -19.06 25.16
CA GLY A 9 0.94 -18.03 26.18
C GLY A 9 -0.34 -17.25 25.96
N VAL A 10 -0.51 -16.65 24.78
CA VAL A 10 -1.66 -15.81 24.44
C VAL A 10 -2.94 -16.64 24.38
N ALA A 11 -2.92 -17.80 23.72
CA ALA A 11 -4.10 -18.66 23.63
C ALA A 11 -4.50 -19.29 24.98
N ARG A 12 -3.57 -19.53 25.92
CA ARG A 12 -3.92 -19.97 27.29
C ARG A 12 -4.38 -18.80 28.15
N TRP A 13 -3.78 -17.63 28.01
CA TRP A 13 -4.19 -16.43 28.73
C TRP A 13 -5.61 -16.04 28.36
N VAL A 14 -5.92 -16.04 27.05
CA VAL A 14 -7.27 -15.86 26.51
C VAL A 14 -8.21 -16.90 27.13
N ARG A 15 -7.92 -18.20 27.00
CA ARG A 15 -8.79 -19.27 27.54
C ARG A 15 -9.02 -19.21 29.05
N ARG A 16 -8.01 -18.86 29.84
CA ARG A 16 -8.13 -18.72 31.31
C ARG A 16 -8.98 -17.52 31.70
N ARG A 17 -8.87 -16.42 30.94
CA ARG A 17 -9.65 -15.20 31.19
C ARG A 17 -11.12 -15.38 30.81
N TRP A 18 -11.43 -16.10 29.73
CA TRP A 18 -12.80 -16.51 29.37
C TRP A 18 -13.45 -17.42 30.43
N ALA A 19 -12.68 -18.25 31.12
CA ALA A 19 -13.18 -19.07 32.22
C ALA A 19 -13.50 -18.25 33.48
N GLN A 20 -12.74 -17.17 33.74
CA GLN A 20 -13.00 -16.25 34.86
C GLN A 20 -14.21 -15.34 34.63
N VAL A 21 -14.47 -14.93 33.39
CA VAL A 21 -15.67 -14.12 33.03
C VAL A 21 -16.97 -14.88 33.33
N ARG A 22 -16.98 -16.22 33.19
CA ARG A 22 -18.15 -17.05 33.53
C ARG A 22 -18.39 -17.28 35.02
N ALA A 23 -17.46 -16.90 35.89
CA ALA A 23 -17.48 -17.28 37.31
C ALA A 23 -17.69 -16.11 38.29
N GLY A 24 -17.94 -14.88 37.80
CA GLY A 24 -18.14 -13.70 38.64
C GLY A 24 -19.61 -13.38 38.89
N ASP A 25 -19.98 -13.14 40.15
CA ASP A 25 -21.30 -12.70 40.62
C ASP A 25 -21.85 -11.45 39.89
N ASP A 26 -23.15 -11.49 39.55
CA ASP A 26 -23.86 -10.63 38.58
C ASP A 26 -24.14 -9.16 38.99
N ALA A 27 -23.62 -8.64 40.10
CA ALA A 27 -24.13 -7.37 40.66
C ALA A 27 -23.27 -6.10 40.42
N GLY A 28 -22.08 -6.20 39.81
CA GLY A 28 -21.18 -5.04 39.65
C GLY A 28 -20.30 -5.01 38.41
N SER A 29 -20.40 -6.02 37.53
CA SER A 29 -19.49 -6.22 36.40
C SER A 29 -20.04 -5.77 35.04
N ALA A 30 -21.33 -5.45 34.92
CA ALA A 30 -21.97 -5.20 33.61
C ALA A 30 -21.32 -4.05 32.82
N VAL A 31 -20.95 -2.95 33.48
CA VAL A 31 -20.26 -1.81 32.83
C VAL A 31 -18.85 -2.20 32.40
N VAL A 32 -18.12 -2.97 33.21
CA VAL A 32 -16.73 -3.37 32.93
C VAL A 32 -16.69 -4.43 31.82
N GLU A 33 -17.65 -5.35 31.80
CA GLU A 33 -17.81 -6.34 30.74
C GLU A 33 -18.20 -5.70 29.41
N PHE A 34 -19.19 -4.79 29.41
CA PHE A 34 -19.54 -4.03 28.22
C PHE A 34 -18.35 -3.23 27.70
N LEU A 35 -17.64 -2.52 28.57
CA LEU A 35 -16.43 -1.80 28.21
C LEU A 35 -15.35 -2.73 27.65
N GLY A 36 -15.15 -3.90 28.26
CA GLY A 36 -14.22 -4.91 27.78
C GLY A 36 -14.54 -5.37 26.35
N VAL A 37 -15.79 -5.74 26.08
CA VAL A 37 -16.25 -6.13 24.73
C VAL A 37 -16.14 -4.97 23.75
N ALA A 38 -16.56 -3.77 24.16
CA ALA A 38 -16.47 -2.58 23.33
C ALA A 38 -15.03 -2.30 22.92
N LEU A 39 -14.06 -2.36 23.84
CA LEU A 39 -12.64 -2.16 23.54
C LEU A 39 -12.05 -3.28 22.67
N ILE A 40 -12.43 -4.53 22.91
CA ILE A 40 -12.01 -5.68 22.09
C ILE A 40 -12.43 -5.51 20.64
N LEU A 41 -13.58 -4.90 20.37
CA LEU A 41 -14.04 -4.62 19.00
C LEU A 41 -13.49 -3.31 18.46
N LEU A 42 -13.50 -2.25 19.28
CA LEU A 42 -13.12 -0.91 18.87
C LEU A 42 -11.64 -0.82 18.47
N ILE A 43 -10.74 -1.41 19.26
CA ILE A 43 -9.29 -1.30 19.01
C ILE A 43 -8.92 -1.91 17.64
N PRO A 44 -9.29 -3.17 17.32
CA PRO A 44 -9.02 -3.74 16.00
C PRO A 44 -9.72 -3.00 14.85
N THR A 45 -10.93 -2.50 15.06
CA THR A 45 -11.64 -1.74 14.02
C THR A 45 -10.94 -0.43 13.70
N VAL A 46 -10.54 0.34 14.73
CA VAL A 46 -9.79 1.59 14.52
C VAL A 46 -8.45 1.31 13.85
N TYR A 47 -7.74 0.25 14.27
CA TYR A 47 -6.52 -0.19 13.60
C TYR A 47 -6.76 -0.50 12.12
N LEU A 48 -7.82 -1.26 11.80
CA LEU A 48 -8.15 -1.61 10.42
C LEU A 48 -8.45 -0.36 9.59
N ILE A 49 -9.18 0.61 10.15
CA ILE A 49 -9.48 1.87 9.46
C ILE A 49 -8.19 2.59 9.12
N ILE A 50 -7.29 2.80 10.08
CA ILE A 50 -6.02 3.51 9.85
C ILE A 50 -5.16 2.79 8.81
N THR A 51 -5.02 1.48 8.96
CA THR A 51 -4.22 0.65 8.05
C THR A 51 -4.77 0.67 6.63
N LEU A 52 -6.08 0.44 6.46
CA LEU A 52 -6.70 0.47 5.14
C LEU A 52 -6.66 1.86 4.52
N SER A 53 -6.84 2.93 5.30
CA SER A 53 -6.71 4.29 4.79
C SER A 53 -5.33 4.55 4.20
N ARG A 54 -4.25 4.06 4.83
CA ARG A 54 -2.89 4.18 4.25
C ARG A 54 -2.71 3.38 2.98
N VAL A 55 -3.13 2.11 2.97
CA VAL A 55 -3.03 1.26 1.77
C VAL A 55 -3.84 1.85 0.61
N GLN A 56 -5.02 2.37 0.89
CA GLN A 56 -5.87 3.05 -0.10
C GLN A 56 -5.21 4.33 -0.62
N ALA A 57 -4.59 5.14 0.24
CA ALA A 57 -3.89 6.34 -0.17
C ALA A 57 -2.72 6.01 -1.13
N ALA A 58 -1.90 5.00 -0.80
CA ALA A 58 -0.84 4.53 -1.68
C ALA A 58 -1.38 3.98 -3.01
N ALA A 59 -2.49 3.25 -2.99
CA ALA A 59 -3.11 2.71 -4.21
C ALA A 59 -3.62 3.83 -5.14
N PHE A 60 -4.22 4.88 -4.58
CA PHE A 60 -4.65 6.04 -5.35
C PHE A 60 -3.48 6.86 -5.88
N ALA A 61 -2.39 7.01 -5.11
CA ALA A 61 -1.14 7.59 -5.61
C ALA A 61 -0.60 6.80 -6.80
N ALA A 62 -0.45 5.47 -6.68
CA ALA A 62 0.10 4.63 -7.75
C ALA A 62 -0.75 4.68 -9.03
N ASP A 63 -2.08 4.56 -8.90
CA ASP A 63 -3.01 4.59 -10.03
C ASP A 63 -3.09 5.97 -10.71
N GLY A 64 -3.01 7.06 -9.94
CA GLY A 64 -2.91 8.42 -10.47
C GLY A 64 -1.57 8.67 -11.17
N ALA A 65 -0.48 8.32 -10.50
CA ALA A 65 0.89 8.44 -10.99
C ALA A 65 1.10 7.69 -12.31
N ALA A 66 0.62 6.45 -12.43
CA ALA A 66 0.75 5.66 -13.66
C ALA A 66 0.09 6.35 -14.86
N ARG A 67 -1.10 6.93 -14.66
CA ARG A 67 -1.83 7.66 -15.72
C ARG A 67 -1.14 8.97 -16.08
N ASP A 68 -0.66 9.72 -15.09
CA ASP A 68 0.03 10.98 -15.32
C ASP A 68 1.40 10.77 -15.99
N ALA A 69 2.16 9.76 -15.56
CA ALA A 69 3.41 9.32 -16.19
C ALA A 69 3.20 8.98 -17.66
N GLY A 70 2.17 8.19 -17.98
CA GLY A 70 1.85 7.82 -19.36
C GLY A 70 1.55 9.04 -20.24
N ARG A 71 0.80 10.02 -19.72
CA ARG A 71 0.54 11.28 -20.44
C ARG A 71 1.81 12.09 -20.67
N LEU A 72 2.68 12.20 -19.65
CA LEU A 72 3.93 12.95 -19.74
C LEU A 72 4.88 12.34 -20.79
N ILE A 73 5.05 11.02 -20.78
CA ILE A 73 5.91 10.33 -21.75
C ILE A 73 5.35 10.45 -23.17
N ALA A 74 4.04 10.25 -23.35
CA ALA A 74 3.42 10.33 -24.68
C ALA A 74 3.52 11.75 -25.31
N GLN A 75 3.56 12.79 -24.48
CA GLN A 75 3.60 14.20 -24.92
C GLN A 75 5.02 14.78 -24.99
N ALA A 76 6.01 14.15 -24.38
CA ALA A 76 7.39 14.65 -24.35
C ALA A 76 8.04 14.68 -25.74
N GLU A 77 9.06 15.52 -25.93
CA GLU A 77 9.81 15.60 -27.19
C GLU A 77 10.72 14.36 -27.37
N SER A 78 11.23 13.83 -26.26
CA SER A 78 12.06 12.62 -26.22
C SER A 78 11.61 11.67 -25.11
N GLN A 79 11.96 10.38 -25.26
CA GLN A 79 11.68 9.37 -24.23
C GLN A 79 12.42 9.66 -22.92
N GLU A 80 13.66 10.15 -22.99
CA GLU A 80 14.49 10.46 -21.82
C GLU A 80 13.88 11.60 -20.99
N GLU A 81 13.48 12.69 -21.66
CA GLU A 81 12.78 13.80 -21.00
C GLU A 81 11.44 13.37 -20.41
N GLY A 82 10.66 12.58 -21.16
CA GLY A 82 9.38 12.05 -20.69
C GLY A 82 9.52 11.16 -19.46
N ALA A 83 10.54 10.29 -19.44
CA ALA A 83 10.83 9.41 -18.31
C ALA A 83 11.26 10.20 -17.06
N ALA A 84 12.11 11.21 -17.21
CA ALA A 84 12.52 12.08 -16.10
C ALA A 84 11.34 12.86 -15.50
N HIS A 85 10.49 13.44 -16.35
CA HIS A 85 9.27 14.12 -15.89
C HIS A 85 8.27 13.16 -15.24
N ALA A 86 8.13 11.94 -15.79
CA ALA A 86 7.27 10.90 -15.22
C ALA A 86 7.74 10.46 -13.84
N ALA A 87 9.03 10.19 -13.65
CA ALA A 87 9.61 9.83 -12.36
C ALA A 87 9.33 10.92 -11.30
N TYR A 88 9.57 12.19 -11.64
CA TYR A 88 9.26 13.30 -10.74
C TYR A 88 7.76 13.41 -10.41
N ALA A 89 6.89 13.16 -11.38
CA ALA A 89 5.43 13.14 -11.15
C ALA A 89 5.01 11.99 -10.22
N VAL A 90 5.67 10.82 -10.30
CA VAL A 90 5.46 9.71 -9.36
C VAL A 90 5.83 10.14 -7.94
N GLU A 91 7.01 10.72 -7.74
CA GLU A 91 7.44 11.21 -6.43
C GLU A 91 6.45 12.22 -5.84
N LEU A 92 6.00 13.18 -6.65
CA LEU A 92 5.04 14.18 -6.22
C LEU A 92 3.67 13.55 -5.84
N ALA A 93 3.17 12.62 -6.64
CA ALA A 93 1.89 11.94 -6.38
C ALA A 93 1.92 11.12 -5.08
N PHE A 94 3.05 10.48 -4.76
CA PHE A 94 3.23 9.78 -3.49
C PHE A 94 3.41 10.75 -2.32
N ALA A 95 4.17 11.84 -2.51
CA ALA A 95 4.36 12.86 -1.49
C ALA A 95 3.04 13.52 -1.07
N ASP A 96 2.11 13.74 -2.01
CA ASP A 96 0.76 14.25 -1.74
C ASP A 96 -0.05 13.31 -0.82
N GLN A 97 0.25 12.02 -0.84
CA GLN A 97 -0.35 11.01 0.04
C GLN A 97 0.48 10.71 1.29
N GLY A 98 1.60 11.41 1.49
CA GLY A 98 2.48 11.27 2.64
C GLY A 98 3.45 10.09 2.56
N PHE A 99 3.81 9.66 1.34
CA PHE A 99 4.83 8.63 1.09
C PHE A 99 6.05 9.25 0.41
N GLU A 100 7.24 8.77 0.76
CA GLU A 100 8.48 9.11 0.08
C GLU A 100 8.92 7.88 -0.73
N VAL A 101 9.11 8.06 -2.03
CA VAL A 101 9.56 7.01 -2.96
C VAL A 101 10.63 7.58 -3.87
N ASP A 102 11.43 6.71 -4.48
CA ASP A 102 12.29 7.04 -5.62
C ASP A 102 11.48 6.83 -6.90
N GLY A 103 11.25 7.90 -7.67
CA GLY A 103 10.41 7.84 -8.86
C GLY A 103 10.95 6.93 -9.97
N GLU A 104 12.27 6.80 -10.09
CA GLU A 104 12.91 5.93 -11.09
C GLU A 104 12.78 4.45 -10.71
N GLN A 105 12.79 4.14 -9.41
CA GLN A 105 12.62 2.76 -8.92
C GLN A 105 11.15 2.34 -8.87
N ALA A 106 10.25 3.28 -8.56
CA ALA A 106 8.83 3.00 -8.43
C ALA A 106 8.12 2.83 -9.78
N LEU A 107 8.65 3.43 -10.86
CA LEU A 107 8.05 3.44 -12.20
C LEU A 107 8.71 2.42 -13.13
N ASP A 108 7.92 1.47 -13.62
CA ASP A 108 8.27 0.61 -14.75
C ASP A 108 7.57 1.08 -16.03
N VAL A 109 8.34 1.16 -17.12
CA VAL A 109 7.86 1.59 -18.44
C VAL A 109 8.16 0.50 -19.47
N THR A 110 7.10 -0.08 -20.02
CA THR A 110 7.19 -1.09 -21.07
C THR A 110 6.56 -0.57 -22.37
N CYS A 111 7.34 -0.52 -23.45
CA CYS A 111 6.90 0.02 -24.74
C CYS A 111 6.56 -1.11 -25.73
N SER A 112 5.47 -0.94 -26.48
CA SER A 112 5.09 -1.91 -27.53
C SER A 112 5.85 -1.71 -28.85
N GLY A 113 6.56 -0.59 -29.02
CA GLY A 113 7.30 -0.23 -30.22
C GLY A 113 8.71 0.27 -29.90
N ASP A 114 9.58 0.27 -30.91
CA ASP A 114 10.95 0.76 -30.84
C ASP A 114 11.23 1.64 -32.08
N PRO A 115 11.41 2.97 -31.93
CA PRO A 115 11.46 3.74 -30.69
C PRO A 115 10.15 3.72 -29.89
N CYS A 116 10.21 3.88 -28.56
CA CYS A 116 9.03 3.85 -27.68
C CYS A 116 7.92 4.82 -28.12
N LEU A 117 8.31 6.02 -28.59
CA LEU A 117 7.41 7.07 -29.11
C LEU A 117 7.05 6.91 -30.60
N SER A 118 7.09 5.69 -31.13
CA SER A 118 6.61 5.42 -32.49
C SER A 118 5.12 5.71 -32.63
N PRO A 119 4.65 6.37 -33.71
CA PRO A 119 3.23 6.62 -33.93
C PRO A 119 2.39 5.34 -33.88
N GLY A 120 1.27 5.37 -33.16
CA GLY A 120 0.38 4.21 -32.99
C GLY A 120 0.89 3.12 -32.04
N SER A 121 2.02 3.34 -31.36
CA SER A 121 2.49 2.45 -30.30
C SER A 121 1.70 2.67 -28.99
N TYR A 122 1.85 1.73 -28.07
CA TYR A 122 1.31 1.80 -26.72
C TYR A 122 2.44 1.70 -25.70
N ILE A 123 2.28 2.43 -24.61
CA ILE A 123 3.17 2.45 -23.46
C ILE A 123 2.39 1.88 -22.29
N HIS A 124 2.91 0.82 -21.68
CA HIS A 124 2.41 0.25 -20.43
C HIS A 124 3.23 0.81 -19.27
N LEU A 125 2.54 1.38 -18.30
CA LEU A 125 3.12 2.00 -17.12
C LEU A 125 2.67 1.21 -15.90
N GLN A 126 3.60 0.82 -15.07
CA GLN A 126 3.33 0.24 -13.76
C GLN A 126 4.06 1.06 -12.71
N VAL A 127 3.34 1.48 -11.67
CA VAL A 127 3.90 2.19 -10.53
C VAL A 127 3.68 1.33 -9.29
N SER A 128 4.73 1.09 -8.52
CA SER A 128 4.68 0.21 -7.35
C SER A 128 5.40 0.78 -6.14
N THR A 129 4.90 0.45 -4.95
CA THR A 129 5.54 0.78 -3.67
C THR A 129 5.14 -0.22 -2.60
N ASP A 130 5.99 -0.36 -1.58
CA ASP A 130 5.66 -1.08 -0.35
C ASP A 130 5.14 -0.11 0.71
N VAL A 131 4.04 -0.48 1.37
CA VAL A 131 3.38 0.34 2.40
C VAL A 131 3.63 -0.28 3.76
N GLU A 132 4.37 0.43 4.61
CA GLU A 132 4.60 0.02 5.99
C GLU A 132 3.31 0.06 6.83
N LEU A 133 3.00 -1.05 7.50
CA LEU A 133 1.84 -1.17 8.37
C LEU A 133 2.04 -0.36 9.66
N PRO A 134 1.11 0.54 10.00
CA PRO A 134 1.24 1.36 11.20
C PRO A 134 1.05 0.50 12.47
N LEU A 135 1.67 0.92 13.58
CA LEU A 135 1.43 0.35 14.92
C LEU A 135 1.80 -1.15 15.06
N VAL A 136 2.69 -1.67 14.21
CA VAL A 136 3.24 -3.03 14.39
C VAL A 136 4.24 -3.02 15.55
N PRO A 137 4.04 -3.84 16.60
CA PRO A 137 5.01 -3.94 17.70
C PRO A 137 6.33 -4.54 17.21
N GLU A 138 7.46 -4.04 17.69
CA GLU A 138 8.81 -4.49 17.28
C GLU A 138 9.01 -6.01 17.42
N PHE A 139 8.41 -6.63 18.43
CA PHE A 139 8.50 -8.09 18.65
C PHE A 139 7.73 -8.92 17.61
N LEU A 140 6.89 -8.31 16.78
CA LEU A 140 6.16 -8.95 15.67
C LEU A 140 6.86 -8.75 14.32
N THR A 141 7.75 -7.76 14.20
CA THR A 141 8.39 -7.37 12.93
C THR A 141 9.24 -8.49 12.32
N GLU A 142 9.88 -9.32 13.15
CA GLU A 142 10.67 -10.47 12.67
C GLU A 142 9.83 -11.68 12.27
N ALA A 143 8.57 -11.73 12.68
CA ALA A 143 7.71 -12.91 12.54
C ALA A 143 6.60 -12.76 11.48
N LEU A 144 6.32 -11.53 11.01
CA LEU A 144 5.22 -11.21 10.10
C LEU A 144 5.68 -10.28 8.97
N ALA A 145 5.00 -10.34 7.83
CA ALA A 145 5.14 -9.32 6.80
C ALA A 145 4.54 -8.01 7.33
N THR A 146 5.38 -6.99 7.54
CA THR A 146 5.00 -5.66 8.04
C THR A 146 4.74 -4.66 6.93
N GLU A 147 4.79 -5.12 5.69
CA GLU A 147 4.66 -4.31 4.48
C GLU A 147 3.60 -4.92 3.58
N VAL A 148 2.88 -4.06 2.86
CA VAL A 148 1.91 -4.43 1.84
C VAL A 148 2.36 -3.82 0.52
N HIS A 149 2.63 -4.67 -0.46
CA HIS A 149 2.93 -4.23 -1.81
C HIS A 149 1.68 -3.70 -2.50
N VAL A 150 1.78 -2.52 -3.10
CA VAL A 150 0.70 -1.87 -3.85
C VAL A 150 1.20 -1.50 -5.23
N GLN A 151 0.37 -1.72 -6.24
CA GLN A 151 0.66 -1.42 -7.63
C GLN A 151 -0.51 -0.70 -8.30
N GLY A 152 -0.19 0.21 -9.22
CA GLY A 152 -1.11 0.89 -10.12
C GLY A 152 -0.62 0.77 -11.56
N GLU A 153 -1.54 0.64 -12.52
CA GLU A 153 -1.21 0.39 -13.93
C GLU A 153 -1.98 1.33 -14.87
N ALA A 154 -1.33 1.74 -15.94
CA ALA A 154 -1.94 2.56 -16.98
C ALA A 154 -1.40 2.22 -18.37
N MET A 155 -2.23 2.44 -19.39
CA MET A 155 -1.85 2.34 -20.79
C MET A 155 -1.99 3.71 -21.44
N ALA A 156 -0.93 4.19 -22.10
CA ALA A 156 -0.94 5.41 -22.88
C ALA A 156 -0.71 5.08 -24.37
N ALA A 157 -1.52 5.67 -25.26
CA ALA A 157 -1.33 5.57 -26.70
C ALA A 157 -0.44 6.71 -27.18
N VAL A 158 0.48 6.42 -28.09
CA VAL A 158 1.26 7.43 -28.82
C VAL A 158 0.50 7.83 -30.08
N ASP A 159 0.30 9.14 -30.26
CA ASP A 159 -0.49 9.68 -31.37
C ASP A 159 0.06 9.25 -32.75
N ASP A 160 -0.83 8.74 -33.61
CA ASP A 160 -0.55 8.37 -35.00
C ASP A 160 0.01 9.55 -35.83
N TYR A 161 -0.30 10.79 -35.43
CA TYR A 161 0.12 12.01 -36.13
C TYR A 161 1.33 12.71 -35.53
N ARG A 162 2.00 12.09 -34.55
CA ARG A 162 3.25 12.63 -34.02
C ARG A 162 4.29 12.76 -35.14
N ALA A 163 4.85 13.96 -35.32
CA ALA A 163 5.96 14.16 -36.23
C ALA A 163 7.17 13.36 -35.71
N GLY A 164 7.58 12.31 -36.43
CA GLY A 164 8.72 11.47 -36.05
C GLY A 164 9.98 12.32 -35.92
N GLY A 165 10.60 12.25 -34.72
CA GLY A 165 11.95 12.78 -34.48
C GLY A 165 13.01 11.90 -35.09
#